data_AF-A0A2H8TGV5-F1
#
_entry.id   AF-A0A2H8TGV5-F1
#
_cell.length_a   1.000
_cell.length_b   1.000
_cell.length_c   1.000
_cell.angle_alpha   90.00
_cell.angle_beta   90.00
_cell.angle_gamma   90.00
#
_symmetry.space_group_name_H-M   'P 1'
#
loop_
_entity.id
_entity.type
_entity.pdbx_description
1 polymer ?
#
loop_
_entity_poly.entity_id
_entity_poly.type
_entity_poly.pdbx_seq_one_letter_code
_entity_poly.pdbx_strand_id
1 'polypeptide(L)'
;VFIMNENREGIYAWLTVNFMNNSLKDFDDTIAVLDLRDSSLQIIFQLPNENLQDHELQFLKQFILMGTPIIFYSQSHLDFGFMEMRIKILTINNDNKKYSSPC
;
A
#
# COMPACT_ATOMS: atom_id res chain seq x y z
N VAL A 1 -20.13 -8.82 -9.21
CA VAL A 1 -19.28 -8.64 -8.01
C VAL A 1 -17.91 -9.19 -8.35
N PHE A 2 -16.84 -8.42 -8.12
CA PHE A 2 -15.45 -8.87 -8.34
C PHE A 2 -14.62 -8.54 -7.10
N ILE A 3 -13.58 -9.33 -6.85
CA ILE A 3 -12.60 -9.04 -5.80
C ILE A 3 -11.58 -8.06 -6.37
N MET A 4 -11.40 -6.92 -5.70
CA MET A 4 -10.41 -5.94 -6.08
C MET A 4 -9.01 -6.50 -5.79
N ASN A 5 -8.11 -6.42 -6.76
CA ASN A 5 -6.72 -6.80 -6.53
C ASN A 5 -5.97 -5.68 -5.79
N GLU A 6 -4.85 -6.03 -5.18
CA GLU A 6 -4.03 -5.14 -4.35
C GLU A 6 -3.57 -3.86 -5.06
N ASN A 7 -3.23 -3.95 -6.35
CA ASN A 7 -2.83 -2.79 -7.15
C ASN A 7 -3.99 -1.80 -7.33
N ARG A 8 -5.22 -2.31 -7.55
CA ARG A 8 -6.42 -1.47 -7.65
C ARG A 8 -6.81 -0.89 -6.30
N GLU A 9 -6.67 -1.67 -5.23
CA GLU A 9 -6.94 -1.22 -3.87
C GLU A 9 -6.08 0.00 -3.51
N GLY A 10 -4.75 -0.11 -3.66
CA GLY A 10 -3.84 0.99 -3.37
C GLY A 10 -4.12 2.23 -4.19
N ILE A 11 -4.30 2.11 -5.51
CA ILE A 11 -4.54 3.28 -6.38
C ILE A 11 -5.85 3.99 -6.06
N TYR A 12 -6.92 3.27 -5.69
CA TYR A 12 -8.18 3.91 -5.29
C TYR A 12 -8.07 4.60 -3.92
N ALA A 13 -7.33 4.02 -2.97
CA ALA A 13 -7.04 4.69 -1.70
C ALA A 13 -6.25 5.99 -1.93
N TRP A 14 -5.20 5.92 -2.76
CA TRP A 14 -4.39 7.08 -3.15
C TRP A 14 -5.21 8.17 -3.87
N LEU A 15 -6.04 7.77 -4.84
CA LEU A 15 -6.95 8.68 -5.55
C LEU A 15 -7.90 9.37 -4.58
N THR A 16 -8.44 8.63 -3.61
CA THR A 16 -9.37 9.17 -2.61
C THR A 16 -8.70 10.25 -1.76
N VAL A 17 -7.51 9.96 -1.22
CA VAL A 17 -6.75 10.92 -0.40
C VAL A 17 -6.39 12.17 -1.20
N ASN A 18 -5.84 12.01 -2.40
CA ASN A 18 -5.39 13.13 -3.21
C ASN A 18 -6.54 13.94 -3.83
N PHE A 19 -7.68 13.31 -4.09
CA PHE A 19 -8.90 14.01 -4.45
C PHE A 19 -9.38 14.89 -3.30
N MET A 20 -9.45 14.35 -2.08
CA MET A 20 -9.86 15.11 -0.90
C MET A 20 -8.87 16.23 -0.56
N ASN A 21 -7.58 16.02 -0.83
CA ASN A 21 -6.53 17.02 -0.63
C ASN A 21 -6.40 18.02 -1.81
N ASN A 22 -7.18 17.85 -2.88
CA ASN A 22 -7.12 18.69 -4.09
C ASN A 22 -5.73 18.74 -4.75
N SER A 23 -4.94 17.66 -4.63
CA SER A 23 -3.57 17.51 -5.18
C SER A 23 -3.53 16.81 -6.54
N LEU A 24 -4.68 16.50 -7.15
CA LEU A 24 -4.77 15.79 -8.44
C LEU A 24 -4.65 16.71 -9.69
N LYS A 25 -4.53 18.03 -9.52
CA LYS A 25 -4.46 18.94 -10.67
C LYS A 25 -3.17 18.77 -11.47
N ASP A 26 -2.05 18.82 -10.77
CA ASP A 26 -0.73 18.90 -11.39
C ASP A 26 0.15 17.69 -11.05
N PHE A 27 -0.30 16.86 -10.08
CA PHE A 27 0.43 15.70 -9.58
C PHE A 27 1.82 16.02 -9.00
N ASP A 28 2.15 17.29 -8.74
CA ASP A 28 3.47 17.63 -8.19
C ASP A 28 3.55 17.40 -6.67
N ASP A 29 2.46 17.67 -5.95
CA ASP A 29 2.39 17.60 -4.47
C ASP A 29 1.36 16.55 -4.00
N THR A 30 1.52 15.31 -4.44
CA THR A 30 0.62 14.22 -4.05
C THR A 30 1.04 13.58 -2.71
N ILE A 31 0.04 13.16 -1.94
CA ILE A 31 0.21 12.52 -0.65
C ILE A 31 0.39 11.02 -0.86
N ALA A 32 1.45 10.46 -0.27
CA ALA A 32 1.66 9.03 -0.15
C ALA A 32 0.60 8.41 0.76
N VAL A 33 0.14 7.20 0.42
CA VAL A 33 -0.85 6.47 1.21
C VAL A 33 -0.24 5.20 1.77
N LEU A 34 -0.42 5.03 3.07
CA LEU A 34 -0.20 3.80 3.81
C LEU A 34 -1.56 3.30 4.27
N ASP A 35 -2.05 2.21 3.68
CA ASP A 35 -3.34 1.61 4.02
C ASP A 35 -3.11 0.33 4.81
N LEU A 36 -3.49 0.34 6.09
CA LEU A 36 -3.38 -0.81 6.98
C LEU A 36 -4.76 -1.45 7.15
N ARG A 37 -4.91 -2.65 6.61
CA ARG A 37 -6.11 -3.46 6.73
C ARG A 37 -5.85 -4.65 7.65
N ASP A 38 -6.85 -5.52 7.82
CA ASP A 38 -6.72 -6.68 8.73
C ASP A 38 -5.69 -7.71 8.25
N SER A 39 -5.64 -7.97 6.93
CA SER A 39 -4.78 -8.99 6.34
C SER A 39 -3.59 -8.46 5.55
N SER A 40 -3.57 -7.18 5.21
CA SER A 40 -2.52 -6.59 4.38
C SER A 40 -2.19 -5.15 4.74
N LEU A 41 -1.00 -4.74 4.35
CA LEU A 41 -0.53 -3.36 4.37
C LEU A 41 -0.16 -2.96 2.93
N GLN A 42 -0.73 -1.86 2.45
CA GLN A 42 -0.39 -1.27 1.16
C GLN A 42 0.39 0.02 1.35
N ILE A 43 1.45 0.19 0.55
CA ILE A 43 2.23 1.42 0.46
C ILE A 43 2.18 1.87 -0.99
N ILE A 44 1.67 3.08 -1.22
CA ILE A 44 1.55 3.62 -2.57
C ILE A 44 1.83 5.11 -2.61
N PHE A 45 2.63 5.52 -3.59
CA PHE A 45 2.89 6.93 -3.87
C PHE A 45 3.27 7.09 -5.34
N GLN A 46 3.01 8.28 -5.88
CA GLN A 46 3.49 8.64 -7.21
C GLN A 46 5.02 8.73 -7.17
N LEU A 47 5.65 8.19 -8.21
CA LEU A 47 7.09 8.24 -8.37
C LEU A 47 7.47 9.11 -9.58
N PRO A 48 8.25 10.19 -9.40
CA PRO A 48 8.80 10.97 -10.50
C PRO A 48 9.71 10.13 -11.40
N ASN A 49 9.79 10.50 -12.68
CA ASN A 49 10.58 9.73 -13.67
C ASN A 49 12.08 9.67 -13.33
N GLU A 50 12.61 10.69 -12.67
CA GLU A 50 14.02 10.74 -12.26
C GLU A 50 14.40 9.71 -11.19
N ASN A 51 13.44 9.24 -10.38
CA ASN A 51 13.69 8.29 -9.30
C ASN A 51 13.45 6.84 -9.71
N LEU A 52 13.00 6.58 -10.95
CA LEU A 52 12.63 5.23 -11.40
C LEU A 52 13.78 4.22 -11.29
N GLN A 53 15.03 4.67 -11.45
CA GLN A 53 16.20 3.79 -11.42
C GLN A 53 16.54 3.28 -10.01
N ASP A 54 16.05 3.95 -8.97
CA ASP A 54 16.32 3.60 -7.57
C ASP A 54 15.39 2.50 -7.04
N HIS A 55 14.41 2.07 -7.84
CA HIS A 55 13.37 1.13 -7.43
C HIS A 55 13.32 -0.11 -8.31
N GLU A 56 13.02 -1.26 -7.70
CA GLU A 56 12.84 -2.51 -8.43
C GLU A 56 11.58 -2.45 -9.30
N LEU A 57 11.71 -2.87 -10.56
CA LEU A 57 10.63 -2.85 -11.56
C LEU A 57 9.33 -3.53 -11.10
N GLN A 58 9.42 -4.54 -10.23
CA GLN A 58 8.25 -5.27 -9.74
C GLN A 58 7.30 -4.41 -8.90
N PHE A 59 7.80 -3.36 -8.25
CA PHE A 59 7.02 -2.43 -7.43
C PHE A 59 6.52 -1.21 -8.21
N LEU A 60 6.99 -1.03 -9.45
CA LEU A 60 6.53 0.07 -10.30
C LEU A 60 5.24 -0.34 -11.01
N LYS A 61 4.21 0.52 -10.93
CA LYS A 61 2.92 0.35 -11.60
C LYS A 61 2.58 1.62 -12.37
N GLN A 62 2.19 1.46 -13.63
CA GLN A 62 1.70 2.57 -14.44
C GLN A 62 0.18 2.56 -14.48
N PHE A 63 -0.43 3.72 -14.23
CA PHE A 63 -1.86 3.95 -14.38
C PHE A 63 -2.12 5.18 -15.24
N ILE A 64 -3.21 5.18 -16.00
CA ILE A 64 -3.64 6.36 -16.76
C ILE A 64 -4.67 7.10 -15.90
N LEU A 65 -4.31 8.29 -15.41
CA LEU A 65 -5.18 9.16 -14.63
C LEU A 65 -5.45 10.43 -15.43
N MET A 66 -6.72 10.74 -15.69
CA MET A 66 -7.14 11.92 -16.45
C MET A 66 -6.45 12.08 -17.83
N GLY A 67 -6.11 10.97 -18.47
CA GLY A 67 -5.41 10.96 -19.76
C GLY A 67 -3.88 11.00 -19.67
N THR A 68 -3.32 11.17 -18.46
CA THR A 68 -1.88 11.21 -18.22
C THR A 68 -1.38 9.87 -17.68
N PRO A 69 -0.34 9.25 -18.28
CA PRO A 69 0.31 8.09 -17.69
C PRO A 69 1.14 8.52 -16.47
N ILE A 70 0.85 7.93 -15.32
CA ILE A 70 1.52 8.21 -14.06
C ILE A 70 2.12 6.91 -13.53
N ILE A 71 3.35 6.99 -13.07
CA ILE A 71 4.06 5.86 -12.46
C ILE A 71 3.94 5.97 -10.95
N PHE A 72 3.64 4.84 -10.33
CA PHE A 72 3.50 4.68 -8.89
C PHE A 72 4.50 3.65 -8.41
N TYR A 73 5.10 3.93 -7.26
CA TYR A 73 5.56 2.86 -6.40
C TYR A 73 4.34 2.27 -5.69
N SER A 74 4.16 0.96 -5.75
CA SER A 74 3.06 0.26 -5.11
C SER A 74 3.53 -1.10 -4.60
N GLN A 75 3.46 -1.30 -3.29
CA GLN A 75 3.77 -2.57 -2.64
C GLN A 75 2.60 -3.01 -1.75
N SER A 76 2.30 -4.30 -1.83
CA SER A 76 1.31 -4.98 -0.99
C SER A 76 2.04 -6.01 -0.14
N HIS A 77 1.99 -5.84 1.17
CA HIS A 77 2.51 -6.80 2.14
C HIS A 77 1.35 -7.65 2.65
N LEU A 78 1.14 -8.79 1.99
CA LEU A 78 0.24 -9.83 2.48
C LEU A 78 0.73 -10.35 3.83
N ASP A 79 -0.21 -10.61 4.73
CA ASP A 79 0.00 -11.09 6.10
C ASP A 79 0.71 -10.08 7.02
N PHE A 80 0.83 -8.81 6.61
CA PHE A 80 1.28 -7.71 7.48
C PHE A 80 0.13 -6.81 7.91
N GLY A 81 -1.11 -7.22 7.63
CA GLY A 81 -2.28 -6.55 8.16
C GLY A 81 -2.37 -6.65 9.68
N PHE A 82 -3.23 -5.84 10.26
CA PHE A 82 -3.33 -5.66 11.70
C PHE A 82 -3.63 -6.96 12.47
N MET A 83 -4.58 -7.77 11.98
CA MET A 83 -4.92 -9.04 12.61
C MET A 83 -3.85 -10.10 12.37
N GLU A 84 -3.36 -10.19 11.13
CA GLU A 84 -2.31 -11.16 10.76
C GLU A 84 -1.03 -10.92 11.56
N MET A 85 -0.64 -9.66 11.74
CA MET A 85 0.53 -9.32 12.53
C MET A 85 0.34 -9.67 14.02
N ARG A 86 -0.89 -9.51 14.57
CA ARG A 86 -1.21 -9.95 15.93
C ARG A 86 -1.10 -11.46 16.08
N ILE A 87 -1.64 -12.23 15.13
CA ILE A 87 -1.51 -13.69 15.10
C ILE A 87 -0.02 -14.05 15.08
N LYS A 88 0.75 -13.47 14.15
CA LYS A 88 2.19 -13.69 14.04
C LYS A 88 2.95 -13.41 15.33
N ILE A 89 2.65 -12.30 16.03
CA ILE A 89 3.25 -11.96 17.33
C ILE A 89 2.90 -13.02 18.38
N LEU A 90 1.63 -13.41 18.47
CA LEU A 90 1.16 -14.39 19.46
C LEU A 90 1.69 -15.81 19.19
N THR A 91 2.03 -16.13 17.93
CA THR A 91 2.51 -17.46 17.52
C THR A 91 4.02 -17.53 17.25
N ILE A 92 4.76 -16.43 17.40
CA ILE A 92 6.18 -16.35 17.00
C ILE A 92 7.07 -17.37 17.73
N ASN A 93 6.73 -17.67 18.99
CA ASN A 93 7.36 -18.68 19.81
C ASN A 93 6.36 -19.81 20.01
N ASN A 94 6.37 -20.79 19.11
CA ASN A 94 5.48 -21.96 18.98
C ASN A 94 5.45 -22.91 20.22
N ASP A 95 5.58 -22.33 21.42
CA ASP A 95 5.50 -22.97 22.71
C ASP A 95 4.03 -23.26 23.02
N ASN A 96 3.74 -24.47 23.49
CA ASN A 96 2.47 -24.88 24.08
C ASN A 96 2.15 -24.14 25.41
N LYS A 97 2.36 -22.83 25.46
CA LYS A 97 2.06 -21.97 26.61
C LYS A 97 0.69 -21.34 26.40
N LYS A 98 -0.14 -21.33 27.45
CA LYS A 98 -1.50 -20.75 27.51
C LYS A 98 -1.52 -19.19 27.46
N TYR A 99 -0.48 -18.62 26.84
CA TYR A 99 -0.06 -17.24 26.58
C TYR A 99 0.15 -16.29 27.79
N SER A 100 1.31 -15.61 27.82
CA SER A 100 1.42 -14.24 28.36
C SER A 100 2.27 -13.41 27.39
N SER A 101 1.69 -12.34 26.84
CA SER A 101 2.36 -11.41 25.93
C SER A 101 2.69 -10.10 26.66
N PRO A 102 3.91 -9.56 26.54
CA PRO A 102 4.22 -8.18 26.98
C PRO A 102 3.95 -7.12 25.90
N CYS A 103 3.37 -7.52 24.76
CA CYS A 103 2.80 -6.67 23.70
C CYS A 103 1.28 -6.89 23.59
#